data_AF-A0A9P9I4G7-F1
#
_entry.id   AF-A0A9P9I4G7-F1
#
_cell.length_a   1.000
_cell.length_b   1.000
_cell.length_c   1.000
_cell.angle_alpha   90.00
_cell.angle_beta   90.00
_cell.angle_gamma   90.00
#
_symmetry.space_group_name_H-M   'P 1'
#
loop_
_entity.id
_entity.type
_entity.pdbx_description
1 polymer ?
#
loop_
_entity_poly.entity_id
_entity_poly.type
_entity_poly.pdbx_seq_one_letter_code
_entity_poly.pdbx_strand_id
1 'polypeptide(L)'
;MNRDDECAPARQDASQPPGASVICLNFTCTYANATFNESCTLDTTTHRLTDPHDHSITTLTISRSSCVPGRFYCNSTTRLCVPTKELGEGCTEQADWECASGYCSDATARCTDPPETPHRITALQFALATVTIVLGMLSVCGILIFIHNRKREKKRAEVEEYYREQTAYRNALNALVAAVVTGDRESALLEDIDIDEHAYRDDSDQQPLLRHRRSDSSWKFGSGMRAE
;
A
#
# COMPACT_ATOMS: atom_id res chain seq x y z
N MET A 1 19.51 20.41 18.19
CA MET A 1 20.66 21.06 17.53
C MET A 1 21.79 20.04 17.47
N ASN A 2 22.21 19.61 16.28
CA ASN A 2 23.35 18.70 16.13
C ASN A 2 24.62 19.51 15.89
N ARG A 3 25.64 19.38 16.75
CA ARG A 3 26.90 20.15 16.65
C ARG A 3 27.84 19.62 15.56
N ASP A 4 27.62 18.38 15.13
CA ASP A 4 28.49 17.70 14.18
C ASP A 4 28.32 18.26 12.76
N ASP A 5 27.18 18.92 12.48
CA ASP A 5 26.89 19.55 11.19
C ASP A 5 27.77 20.78 10.93
N GLU A 6 28.31 21.40 11.99
CA GLU A 6 29.24 22.53 11.92
C GLU A 6 30.68 22.09 11.59
N CYS A 7 30.96 20.80 11.71
CA CYS A 7 32.25 20.25 11.31
C CYS A 7 32.24 19.99 9.80
N ALA A 8 33.27 20.47 9.10
CA ALA A 8 33.42 20.19 7.67
C ALA A 8 33.37 18.69 7.40
N PRO A 9 32.71 18.23 6.32
CA PRO A 9 32.58 16.82 6.01
C PRO A 9 33.97 16.19 5.92
N ALA A 10 34.14 14.97 6.46
CA ALA A 10 35.37 14.20 6.34
C ALA A 10 35.82 14.23 4.88
N ARG A 11 37.04 14.69 4.60
CA ARG A 11 37.69 14.26 3.36
C ARG A 11 37.77 12.75 3.48
N GLN A 12 37.13 12.03 2.56
CA GLN A 12 37.25 10.58 2.46
C GLN A 12 38.66 10.25 1.99
N ASP A 13 39.64 10.44 2.86
CA ASP A 13 41.00 10.03 2.60
C ASP A 13 41.03 8.49 2.73
N ALA A 14 41.68 7.82 1.79
CA ALA A 14 41.73 6.35 1.71
C ALA A 14 42.35 5.66 2.94
N SER A 15 42.92 6.44 3.87
CA SER A 15 43.45 6.00 5.16
C SER A 15 42.40 5.87 6.26
N GLN A 16 41.17 6.31 6.04
CA GLN A 16 40.13 6.30 7.05
C GLN A 16 39.48 4.91 7.18
N PRO A 17 39.35 4.34 8.39
CA PRO A 17 38.65 3.08 8.57
C PRO A 17 37.16 3.20 8.17
N PRO A 18 36.57 2.14 7.61
CA PRO A 18 35.16 2.17 7.21
C PRO A 18 34.27 2.44 8.42
N GLY A 19 33.47 3.50 8.34
CA GLY A 19 32.56 3.93 9.41
C GLY A 19 33.08 5.08 10.28
N ALA A 20 34.26 5.64 10.00
CA ALA A 20 34.68 6.84 10.72
C ALA A 20 33.89 8.07 10.25
N SER A 21 33.37 8.82 11.22
CA SER A 21 32.70 10.11 11.01
C SER A 21 33.51 11.24 11.63
N VAL A 22 33.27 12.47 11.18
CA VAL A 22 33.70 13.66 11.95
C VAL A 22 32.64 13.92 13.01
N ILE A 23 33.09 14.23 14.21
CA ILE A 23 32.22 14.49 15.35
C ILE A 23 32.79 15.66 16.16
N CYS A 24 31.92 16.46 16.77
CA CYS A 24 32.29 17.56 17.64
C CYS A 24 32.32 17.09 19.09
N LEU A 25 33.51 17.04 19.69
CA LEU A 25 33.72 16.72 21.10
C LEU A 25 34.38 17.89 21.81
N ASN A 26 33.83 18.32 22.94
CA ASN A 26 34.35 19.44 23.73
C ASN A 26 34.60 20.71 22.88
N PHE A 27 33.68 21.01 21.95
CA PHE A 27 33.80 22.13 21.00
C PHE A 27 34.99 22.04 20.03
N THR A 28 35.57 20.85 19.85
CA THR A 28 36.62 20.56 18.88
C THR A 28 36.16 19.49 17.90
N CYS A 29 36.34 19.74 16.60
CA CYS A 29 36.04 18.75 15.57
C CYS A 29 37.15 17.71 15.51
N THR A 30 36.81 16.44 15.77
CA THR A 30 37.75 15.31 15.74
C THR A 30 37.14 14.16 14.94
N TYR A 31 37.97 13.18 14.58
CA TYR A 31 37.50 11.97 13.90
C TYR A 31 37.10 10.90 14.92
N ALA A 32 35.95 10.27 14.69
CA ALA A 32 35.50 9.08 15.40
C ALA A 32 36.09 7.82 14.74
N ASN A 33 37.41 7.64 14.85
CA ASN A 33 38.13 6.51 14.26
C ASN A 33 38.85 5.62 15.28
N ALA A 34 38.66 5.87 16.59
CA ALA A 34 39.32 5.09 17.62
C ALA A 34 38.77 3.67 17.69
N THR A 35 39.67 2.68 17.67
CA THR A 35 39.35 1.25 17.63
C THR A 35 39.52 0.59 18.99
N PHE A 36 39.33 -0.73 19.06
CA PHE A 36 39.37 -1.49 20.32
C PHE A 36 40.62 -1.18 21.16
N ASN A 37 40.40 -0.86 22.44
CA ASN A 37 41.43 -0.58 23.43
C ASN A 37 42.31 0.65 23.13
N GLU A 38 41.89 1.53 22.23
CA GLU A 38 42.49 2.84 22.05
C GLU A 38 41.90 3.87 23.02
N SER A 39 42.68 4.90 23.35
CA SER A 39 42.23 5.99 24.21
C SER A 39 41.13 6.80 23.53
N CYS A 40 40.06 7.10 24.26
CA CYS A 40 38.91 7.83 23.73
C CYS A 40 38.57 9.09 24.53
N THR A 41 38.13 10.10 23.80
CA THR A 41 37.51 11.29 24.39
C THR A 41 36.01 11.06 24.50
N LEU A 42 35.44 11.35 25.67
CA LEU A 42 34.00 11.29 25.96
C LEU A 42 33.54 12.72 26.29
N ASP A 43 32.51 13.17 25.60
CA ASP A 43 31.82 14.43 25.83
C ASP A 43 30.36 14.11 26.22
N THR A 44 29.95 14.57 27.39
CA THR A 44 28.62 14.30 27.94
C THR A 44 27.89 15.63 28.16
N THR A 45 26.80 15.81 27.44
CA THR A 45 25.94 16.99 27.53
C THR A 45 24.60 16.61 28.17
N THR A 46 24.26 17.29 29.27
CA THR A 46 22.97 17.11 29.94
C THR A 46 22.03 18.24 29.57
N HIS A 47 20.89 17.86 29.00
CA HIS A 47 19.79 18.78 28.69
C HIS A 47 18.69 18.61 29.73
N ARG A 48 18.23 19.73 30.30
CA ARG A 48 17.02 19.75 31.11
C ARG A 48 15.86 20.15 30.21
N LEU A 49 14.93 19.23 29.99
CA LEU A 49 13.69 19.49 29.30
C LEU A 49 12.60 19.63 30.36
N THR A 50 11.81 20.69 30.23
CA THR A 50 10.60 20.84 31.02
C THR A 50 9.44 20.43 30.13
N ASP A 51 8.67 19.44 30.57
CA ASP A 51 7.48 19.03 29.84
C ASP A 51 6.48 20.19 29.84
N PRO A 52 5.97 20.61 28.66
CA PRO A 52 5.04 21.73 28.56
C PRO A 52 3.68 21.46 29.19
N HIS A 53 3.32 20.20 29.49
CA HIS A 53 2.02 19.85 30.04
C HIS A 53 2.00 19.68 31.56
N ASP A 54 3.03 19.04 32.13
CA ASP A 54 3.10 18.70 33.56
C ASP A 54 4.16 19.52 34.32
N HIS A 55 4.91 20.40 33.63
CA HIS A 55 6.06 21.12 34.20
C HIS A 55 7.12 20.19 34.86
N SER A 56 7.05 18.89 34.59
CA SER A 56 8.01 17.92 35.09
C SER A 56 9.34 18.14 34.39
N ILE A 57 10.43 18.03 35.16
CA ILE A 57 11.79 18.24 34.67
C ILE A 57 12.36 16.87 34.31
N THR A 58 12.53 16.61 33.01
CA THR A 58 13.22 15.43 32.50
C THR A 58 14.64 15.80 32.13
N THR A 59 15.61 15.06 32.64
CA THR A 59 17.02 15.20 32.26
C THR A 59 17.36 14.23 31.14
N LEU A 60 17.69 14.75 29.97
CA LEU A 60 18.20 13.97 28.85
C LEU A 60 19.73 14.11 28.83
N THR A 61 20.42 13.01 29.07
CA THR A 61 21.89 12.96 29.00
C THR A 61 22.29 12.38 27.65
N ILE A 62 22.96 13.17 26.83
CA ILE A 62 23.52 12.72 25.54
C ILE A 62 25.02 12.63 25.71
N SER A 63 25.59 11.44 25.47
CA SER A 63 27.04 11.25 25.46
C SER A 63 27.53 10.93 24.05
N ARG A 64 28.73 11.42 23.73
CA ARG A 64 29.39 11.29 22.43
C ARG A 64 30.84 10.91 22.64
N SER A 65 31.40 10.08 21.76
CA SER A 65 32.78 9.61 21.87
C SER A 65 33.53 9.59 20.54
N SER A 66 34.87 9.54 20.62
CA SER A 66 35.75 9.41 19.45
C SER A 66 35.92 7.95 18.97
N CYS A 67 35.20 7.00 19.55
CA CYS A 67 35.23 5.60 19.12
C CYS A 67 34.45 5.40 17.81
N VAL A 68 34.81 4.40 17.02
CA VAL A 68 34.08 4.07 15.78
C VAL A 68 32.61 3.76 16.11
N PRO A 69 31.65 4.53 15.55
CA PRO A 69 30.24 4.41 15.89
C PRO A 69 29.68 3.04 15.51
N GLY A 70 28.79 2.51 16.35
CA GLY A 70 28.07 1.24 16.12
C GLY A 70 28.86 -0.03 16.39
N ARG A 71 30.17 0.04 16.70
CA ARG A 71 30.97 -1.13 17.10
C ARG A 71 31.61 -0.98 18.48
N PHE A 72 32.05 0.23 18.80
CA PHE A 72 32.73 0.52 20.05
C PHE A 72 32.12 1.74 20.72
N TYR A 73 32.20 1.75 22.05
CA TYR A 73 31.88 2.92 22.87
C TYR A 73 33.05 3.26 23.79
N CYS A 74 33.08 4.48 24.29
CA CYS A 74 34.09 4.93 25.23
C CYS A 74 33.66 4.66 26.68
N ASN A 75 34.37 3.78 27.38
CA ASN A 75 34.10 3.54 28.79
C ASN A 75 34.48 4.79 29.62
N SER A 76 33.56 5.28 30.45
CA SER A 76 33.75 6.51 31.23
C SER A 76 34.86 6.40 32.29
N THR A 77 35.09 5.19 32.82
CA THR A 77 36.08 4.90 33.87
C THR A 77 37.47 4.70 33.29
N THR A 78 37.61 3.84 32.28
CA THR A 78 38.92 3.49 31.72
C THR A 78 39.37 4.42 30.60
N ARG A 79 38.45 5.20 29.99
CA ARG A 79 38.71 6.05 28.82
C ARG A 79 39.28 5.27 27.63
N LEU A 80 38.84 4.02 27.49
CA LEU A 80 39.21 3.13 26.39
C LEU A 80 37.98 2.74 25.58
N CYS A 81 38.15 2.58 24.27
CA CYS A 81 37.11 2.05 23.40
C CYS A 81 36.91 0.55 23.64
N VAL A 82 35.71 0.17 24.02
CA VAL A 82 35.29 -1.21 24.30
C VAL A 82 34.11 -1.57 23.40
N PRO A 83 33.86 -2.86 23.11
CA PRO A 83 32.77 -3.27 22.23
C PRO A 83 31.40 -2.87 22.79
N THR A 84 30.50 -2.48 21.89
CA THR A 84 29.10 -2.22 22.23
C THR A 84 28.38 -3.45 22.73
N LYS A 85 27.49 -3.24 23.70
CA LYS A 85 26.70 -4.27 24.35
C LYS A 85 25.57 -4.74 23.44
N GLU A 86 25.32 -6.04 23.42
CA GLU A 86 24.24 -6.64 22.63
C GLU A 86 22.87 -6.49 23.31
N LEU A 87 21.80 -6.79 22.56
CA LEU A 87 20.44 -6.77 23.08
C LEU A 87 20.29 -7.71 24.29
N GLY A 88 19.74 -7.20 25.38
CA GLY A 88 19.53 -7.92 26.64
C GLY A 88 20.70 -7.85 27.62
N GLU A 89 21.87 -7.33 27.22
CA GLU A 89 22.99 -7.10 28.13
C GLU A 89 22.73 -5.91 29.06
N GLY A 90 23.31 -5.95 30.26
CA GLY A 90 23.14 -4.90 31.25
C GLY A 90 23.89 -3.62 30.88
N CYS A 91 23.19 -2.50 30.84
CA CYS A 91 23.74 -1.17 30.58
C CYS A 91 23.59 -0.28 31.83
N THR A 92 24.44 0.75 31.96
CA THR A 92 24.25 1.75 33.02
C THR A 92 22.99 2.58 32.73
N GLU A 93 22.22 2.92 33.76
CA GLU A 93 21.01 3.75 33.63
C GLU A 93 21.32 5.05 32.85
N GLN A 94 20.45 5.44 31.91
CA GLN A 94 20.65 6.53 30.95
C GLN A 94 21.92 6.48 30.07
N ALA A 95 22.57 5.32 29.93
CA ALA A 95 23.76 5.13 29.08
C ALA A 95 23.43 4.46 27.73
N ASP A 96 22.54 5.09 26.95
CA ASP A 96 22.09 4.60 25.63
C ASP A 96 23.24 4.27 24.66
N TRP A 97 24.36 4.97 24.81
CA TRP A 97 25.58 4.85 24.01
C TRP A 97 26.36 3.54 24.24
N GLU A 98 26.09 2.79 25.31
CA GLU A 98 26.73 1.50 25.57
C GLU A 98 26.16 0.40 24.67
N CYS A 99 24.91 0.55 24.26
CA CYS A 99 24.14 -0.46 23.55
C CYS A 99 24.31 -0.35 22.04
N ALA A 100 24.47 -1.48 21.36
CA ALA A 100 24.47 -1.53 19.90
C ALA A 100 23.14 -1.06 19.29
N SER A 101 22.02 -1.24 20.01
CA SER A 101 20.70 -0.72 19.63
C SER A 101 20.57 0.80 19.79
N GLY A 102 21.51 1.46 20.46
CA GLY A 102 21.45 2.89 20.78
C GLY A 102 20.38 3.25 21.81
N TYR A 103 19.92 2.26 22.60
CA TYR A 103 18.89 2.48 23.61
C TYR A 103 19.07 1.54 24.81
N CYS A 104 19.17 2.13 25.99
CA CYS A 104 19.21 1.45 27.27
C CYS A 104 17.89 1.69 28.02
N SER A 105 17.18 0.62 28.35
CA SER A 105 15.93 0.74 29.10
C SER A 105 16.22 1.07 30.57
N ASP A 106 15.83 2.27 31.02
CA ASP A 106 15.95 2.67 32.43
C ASP A 106 15.21 1.72 33.39
N ALA A 107 14.10 1.11 32.96
CA ALA A 107 13.30 0.22 33.80
C ALA A 107 13.95 -1.16 34.04
N THR A 108 14.75 -1.63 33.07
CA THR A 108 15.35 -2.98 33.13
C THR A 108 16.87 -2.95 33.22
N ALA A 109 17.48 -1.76 33.08
CA ALA A 109 18.93 -1.53 32.96
C ALA A 109 19.56 -2.45 31.92
N ARG A 110 18.87 -2.66 30.79
CA ARG A 110 19.30 -3.56 29.70
C ARG A 110 19.14 -2.91 28.35
N CYS A 111 20.02 -3.29 27.42
CA CYS A 111 19.94 -2.87 26.03
C CYS A 111 18.69 -3.46 25.39
N THR A 112 17.78 -2.60 24.93
CA THR A 112 16.54 -3.01 24.27
C THR A 112 16.42 -2.31 22.94
N ASP A 113 15.52 -2.79 22.08
CA ASP A 113 15.18 -2.07 20.86
C ASP A 113 14.54 -0.72 21.21
N PRO A 114 14.92 0.38 20.53
CA PRO A 114 14.31 1.68 20.79
C PRO A 114 12.79 1.66 20.51
N PRO A 115 12.00 2.47 21.23
CA PRO A 115 10.55 2.52 21.05
C PRO A 115 10.12 2.99 19.64
N GLU A 116 11.03 3.67 18.93
CA GLU A 116 10.88 4.14 17.54
C GLU A 116 11.16 3.03 16.50
N THR A 117 11.52 1.82 16.91
CA THR A 117 11.69 0.71 15.97
C THR A 117 10.35 0.38 15.30
N PRO A 118 10.32 0.18 13.97
CA PRO A 118 9.09 -0.18 13.28
C PRO A 118 8.57 -1.46 13.93
N HIS A 119 7.36 -1.35 14.50
CA HIS A 119 6.71 -2.44 15.22
C HIS A 119 6.82 -3.70 14.38
N ARG A 120 7.44 -4.75 14.94
CA ARG A 120 7.54 -6.06 14.29
C ARG A 120 6.12 -6.60 14.21
N ILE A 121 5.44 -6.36 13.09
CA ILE A 121 4.10 -6.87 12.85
C ILE A 121 4.19 -8.38 12.97
N THR A 122 3.43 -8.94 13.91
CA THR A 122 3.41 -10.39 14.09
C THR A 122 2.85 -11.03 12.81
N ALA A 123 3.34 -12.20 12.43
CA ALA A 123 2.90 -12.88 11.20
C ALA A 123 1.37 -13.04 11.13
N LEU A 124 0.72 -13.18 12.28
CA LEU A 124 -0.73 -13.27 12.41
C LEU A 124 -1.43 -11.96 12.03
N GLN A 125 -0.93 -10.81 12.46
CA GLN A 125 -1.50 -9.50 12.10
C GLN A 125 -1.42 -9.26 10.59
N PHE A 126 -0.29 -9.66 9.98
CA PHE A 126 -0.13 -9.58 8.52
C PHE A 126 -1.11 -10.51 7.77
N ALA A 127 -1.28 -11.74 8.26
CA ALA A 127 -2.24 -12.68 7.67
C ALA A 127 -3.68 -12.17 7.75
N LEU A 128 -4.09 -11.58 8.88
CA LEU A 128 -5.43 -11.02 9.02
C LEU A 128 -5.65 -9.81 8.10
N ALA A 129 -4.67 -8.90 8.01
CA ALA A 129 -4.77 -7.72 7.15
C ALA A 129 -4.87 -8.10 5.66
N THR A 130 -4.13 -9.11 5.22
CA THR A 130 -4.19 -9.57 3.83
C THR A 130 -5.54 -10.23 3.50
N VAL A 131 -6.08 -11.06 4.40
CA VAL A 131 -7.39 -11.70 4.23
C VAL A 131 -8.52 -10.66 4.15
N THR A 132 -8.51 -9.64 5.01
CA THR A 132 -9.57 -8.62 5.03
C THR A 132 -9.58 -7.80 3.73
N ILE A 133 -8.42 -7.45 3.19
CA ILE A 133 -8.31 -6.75 1.91
C ILE A 133 -8.86 -7.60 0.77
N VAL A 134 -8.48 -8.89 0.71
CA VAL A 134 -8.95 -9.80 -0.35
C VAL A 134 -10.45 -10.01 -0.28
N LEU A 135 -11.02 -10.22 0.91
CA LEU A 135 -12.47 -10.35 1.09
C LEU A 135 -13.21 -9.06 0.72
N GLY A 136 -12.65 -7.90 1.09
CA GLY A 136 -13.16 -6.59 0.68
C GLY A 136 -13.26 -6.47 -0.84
N MET A 137 -12.18 -6.77 -1.56
CA MET A 137 -12.15 -6.72 -3.02
C MET A 137 -13.17 -7.67 -3.66
N LEU A 138 -13.25 -8.92 -3.18
CA LEU A 138 -14.20 -9.90 -3.68
C LEU A 138 -15.66 -9.48 -3.45
N SER A 139 -15.96 -8.92 -2.28
CA SER A 139 -17.30 -8.43 -1.95
C SER A 139 -17.75 -7.31 -2.87
N VAL A 140 -16.90 -6.32 -3.13
CA VAL A 140 -17.20 -5.20 -4.03
C VAL A 140 -17.41 -5.70 -5.46
N CYS A 141 -16.53 -6.56 -5.95
CA CYS A 141 -16.68 -7.18 -7.26
C CYS A 141 -17.99 -7.98 -7.37
N GLY A 142 -18.34 -8.76 -6.34
CA GLY A 142 -19.58 -9.52 -6.28
C GLY A 142 -20.83 -8.65 -6.37
N ILE A 143 -20.87 -7.55 -5.60
CA ILE A 143 -21.98 -6.58 -5.62
C ILE A 143 -22.11 -5.93 -7.01
N LEU A 144 -20.99 -5.53 -7.62
CA LEU A 144 -21.00 -4.92 -8.95
C LEU A 144 -21.51 -5.89 -10.02
N ILE A 145 -21.05 -7.16 -10.00
CA ILE A 145 -21.53 -8.19 -10.94
C ILE A 145 -23.04 -8.41 -10.77
N PHE A 146 -23.53 -8.51 -9.53
CA PHE A 146 -24.95 -8.68 -9.25
C PHE A 146 -25.79 -7.52 -9.81
N ILE A 147 -25.36 -6.26 -9.57
CA ILE A 147 -26.03 -5.08 -10.10
C ILE A 147 -26.01 -5.07 -11.63
N HIS A 148 -24.87 -5.40 -12.24
CA HIS A 148 -24.74 -5.47 -13.70
C HIS A 148 -25.67 -6.52 -14.31
N ASN A 149 -25.78 -7.70 -13.71
CA ASN A 149 -26.65 -8.76 -14.19
C ASN A 149 -28.12 -8.34 -14.13
N ARG A 150 -28.57 -7.78 -13.00
CA ARG A 150 -29.96 -7.26 -12.90
C ARG A 150 -30.24 -6.14 -13.90
N LYS A 151 -29.28 -5.25 -14.16
CA LYS A 151 -29.42 -4.21 -15.19
C LYS A 151 -29.48 -4.81 -16.60
N ARG A 152 -28.71 -5.86 -16.88
CA ARG A 152 -28.73 -6.56 -18.17
C ARG A 152 -30.06 -7.26 -18.41
N GLU A 153 -30.65 -7.88 -17.40
CA GLU A 153 -31.96 -8.51 -17.49
C GLU A 153 -33.06 -7.50 -17.81
N LYS A 154 -33.10 -6.37 -17.09
CA LYS A 154 -34.07 -5.30 -17.36
C LYS A 154 -33.96 -4.75 -18.79
N LYS A 155 -32.75 -4.47 -19.25
CA LYS A 155 -32.52 -4.01 -20.62
C LYS A 155 -32.94 -5.04 -21.67
N ARG A 156 -32.78 -6.34 -21.39
CA ARG A 156 -33.24 -7.39 -22.31
C ARG A 156 -34.76 -7.39 -22.43
N ALA A 157 -35.47 -7.25 -21.30
CA ALA A 157 -36.93 -7.14 -21.28
C ALA A 157 -37.43 -5.90 -22.06
N GLU A 158 -36.83 -4.73 -21.82
CA GLU A 158 -37.19 -3.49 -22.54
C GLU A 158 -36.95 -3.61 -24.06
N VAL A 159 -35.87 -4.26 -24.47
CA VAL A 159 -35.56 -4.49 -25.88
C VAL A 159 -36.54 -5.47 -26.52
N GLU A 160 -36.96 -6.52 -25.81
CA GLU A 160 -37.97 -7.46 -26.28
C GLU A 160 -39.33 -6.78 -26.50
N GLU A 161 -39.76 -5.95 -25.55
CA GLU A 161 -40.98 -5.13 -25.68
C GLU A 161 -40.90 -4.19 -26.90
N TYR A 162 -39.77 -3.49 -27.06
CA TYR A 162 -39.55 -2.60 -28.21
C TYR A 162 -39.62 -3.35 -29.56
N TYR A 163 -39.04 -4.54 -29.65
CA TYR A 163 -39.11 -5.35 -30.86
C TYR A 163 -40.53 -5.86 -31.12
N ARG A 164 -41.26 -6.25 -30.08
CA ARG A 164 -42.67 -6.68 -30.20
C ARG A 164 -43.55 -5.56 -30.75
N GLU A 165 -43.35 -4.32 -30.31
CA GLU A 165 -44.06 -3.17 -30.87
C GLU A 165 -43.67 -2.92 -32.33
N GLN A 166 -42.38 -2.95 -32.67
CA GLN A 166 -41.93 -2.73 -34.05
C GLN A 166 -42.45 -3.78 -35.03
N THR A 167 -42.45 -5.06 -34.64
CA THR A 167 -42.96 -6.13 -35.51
C THR A 167 -44.46 -5.98 -35.71
N ALA A 168 -45.23 -5.60 -34.68
CA ALA A 168 -46.64 -5.29 -34.81
C ALA A 168 -46.91 -4.16 -35.83
N TYR A 169 -46.17 -3.04 -35.76
CA TYR A 169 -46.30 -1.95 -36.73
C TYR A 169 -45.93 -2.38 -38.16
N ARG A 170 -44.84 -3.13 -38.33
CA ARG A 170 -44.42 -3.64 -39.65
C ARG A 170 -45.45 -4.58 -40.25
N ASN A 171 -46.01 -5.48 -39.43
CA ASN A 171 -47.04 -6.42 -39.88
C ASN A 171 -48.32 -5.68 -40.28
N ALA A 172 -48.76 -4.69 -39.50
CA ALA A 172 -49.91 -3.84 -39.84
C ALA A 172 -49.69 -3.07 -41.15
N LEU A 173 -48.51 -2.49 -41.36
CA LEU A 173 -48.18 -1.79 -42.60
C LEU A 173 -48.15 -2.74 -43.81
N ASN A 174 -47.54 -3.92 -43.66
CA ASN A 174 -47.52 -4.92 -44.72
C ASN A 174 -48.93 -5.41 -45.08
N ALA A 175 -49.81 -5.59 -44.10
CA ALA A 175 -51.21 -5.93 -44.33
C ALA A 175 -51.96 -4.83 -45.09
N LEU A 176 -51.76 -3.57 -44.72
CA LEU A 176 -52.35 -2.42 -45.44
C LEU A 176 -51.82 -2.32 -46.88
N VAL A 177 -50.51 -2.47 -47.09
CA VAL A 177 -49.90 -2.47 -48.42
C VAL A 177 -50.43 -3.64 -49.25
N ALA A 178 -50.51 -4.84 -48.68
CA ALA A 178 -51.08 -6.00 -49.36
C ALA A 178 -52.53 -5.72 -49.79
N ALA A 179 -53.37 -5.19 -48.90
CA ALA A 179 -54.75 -4.82 -49.22
C ALA A 179 -54.85 -3.79 -50.36
N VAL A 180 -53.99 -2.77 -50.37
CA VAL A 180 -53.92 -1.76 -51.46
C VAL A 180 -53.46 -2.39 -52.77
N VAL A 181 -52.43 -3.24 -52.74
CA VAL A 181 -51.90 -3.90 -53.95
C VAL A 181 -52.92 -4.86 -54.56
N THR A 182 -53.69 -5.58 -53.73
CA THR A 182 -54.81 -6.40 -54.18
C THR A 182 -56.06 -5.59 -54.51
N GLY A 183 -56.10 -4.31 -54.11
CA GLY A 183 -57.26 -3.45 -54.06
C GLY A 183 -57.38 -2.46 -55.22
N ASP A 184 -57.08 -2.91 -56.44
CA ASP A 184 -57.62 -2.28 -57.65
C ASP A 184 -58.14 -3.37 -58.62
N ARG A 185 -59.11 -4.15 -58.13
CA ARG A 185 -60.18 -4.72 -58.97
C ARG A 185 -61.39 -5.05 -58.09
N GLU A 186 -62.29 -4.07 -58.03
CA GLU A 186 -63.72 -4.10 -57.71
C GLU A 186 -64.34 -5.38 -57.10
N SER A 187 -65.01 -5.16 -55.95
CA SER A 187 -66.23 -5.82 -55.46
C SER A 187 -66.20 -7.29 -54.99
N ALA A 188 -65.80 -7.51 -53.73
CA ALA A 188 -66.39 -8.49 -52.81
C ALA A 188 -66.04 -8.09 -51.36
N LEU A 189 -66.96 -7.43 -50.67
CA LEU A 189 -67.78 -8.01 -49.59
C LEU A 189 -67.02 -8.08 -48.25
N LEU A 190 -67.46 -7.18 -47.35
CA LEU A 190 -67.23 -7.21 -45.91
C LEU A 190 -67.69 -8.57 -45.36
N GLU A 191 -66.77 -9.50 -45.19
CA GLU A 191 -66.96 -10.62 -44.28
C GLU A 191 -65.77 -10.65 -43.32
N ASP A 192 -66.11 -10.37 -42.05
CA ASP A 192 -65.44 -10.76 -40.82
C ASP A 192 -63.95 -11.12 -40.93
N ILE A 193 -63.09 -10.13 -40.67
CA ILE A 193 -61.75 -10.43 -40.16
C ILE A 193 -61.90 -10.54 -38.65
N ASP A 194 -62.28 -11.74 -38.20
CA ASP A 194 -61.92 -12.21 -36.87
C ASP A 194 -60.39 -12.11 -36.77
N ILE A 195 -59.92 -11.31 -35.82
CA ILE A 195 -58.51 -11.26 -35.45
C ILE A 195 -58.24 -12.57 -34.71
N ASP A 196 -57.96 -13.63 -35.49
CA ASP A 196 -57.53 -14.90 -34.94
C ASP A 196 -56.17 -14.67 -34.26
N GLU A 197 -56.15 -14.80 -32.94
CA GLU A 197 -55.00 -14.63 -32.04
C GLU A 197 -53.96 -15.75 -32.20
N HIS A 198 -53.92 -16.41 -33.36
CA HIS A 198 -53.18 -17.65 -33.61
C HIS A 198 -52.51 -17.70 -35.00
N ALA A 199 -51.59 -16.78 -35.27
CA ALA A 199 -50.49 -16.98 -36.22
C ALA A 199 -49.34 -16.06 -35.78
N TYR A 200 -48.16 -16.52 -35.37
CA TYR A 200 -47.29 -17.46 -36.06
C TYR A 200 -46.20 -17.87 -35.05
N ARG A 201 -46.17 -19.17 -34.73
CA ARG A 201 -45.10 -19.81 -33.96
C ARG A 201 -44.34 -20.70 -34.94
N ASP A 202 -43.32 -20.14 -35.58
CA ASP A 202 -42.20 -20.87 -36.20
C ASP A 202 -41.05 -19.86 -36.40
N ASP A 203 -40.22 -19.69 -35.39
CA ASP A 203 -38.89 -20.31 -35.25
C ASP A 203 -37.87 -19.89 -36.32
N SER A 204 -36.67 -19.60 -35.81
CA SER A 204 -35.40 -19.79 -36.50
C SER A 204 -35.15 -19.14 -37.88
N ASP A 205 -35.18 -17.80 -38.00
CA ASP A 205 -34.24 -17.09 -38.91
C ASP A 205 -34.27 -15.55 -38.80
N GLN A 206 -33.93 -15.01 -37.63
CA GLN A 206 -33.48 -13.62 -37.56
C GLN A 206 -32.22 -13.52 -36.73
N GLN A 207 -31.10 -13.70 -37.45
CA GLN A 207 -29.76 -13.46 -36.96
C GLN A 207 -29.70 -12.13 -36.19
N PRO A 208 -29.19 -12.10 -34.95
CA PRO A 208 -28.84 -10.86 -34.31
C PRO A 208 -27.63 -10.27 -35.03
N LEU A 209 -27.83 -9.17 -35.76
CA LEU A 209 -26.74 -8.26 -36.14
C LEU A 209 -26.23 -7.51 -34.90
N LEU A 210 -25.75 -8.24 -33.90
CA LEU A 210 -24.86 -7.72 -32.87
C LEU A 210 -23.46 -8.16 -33.24
N ARG A 211 -22.88 -7.38 -34.14
CA ARG A 211 -21.47 -7.43 -34.52
C ARG A 211 -20.63 -7.43 -33.23
N HIS A 212 -19.94 -8.55 -33.03
CA HIS A 212 -18.86 -8.76 -32.09
C HIS A 212 -18.00 -7.49 -31.92
N ARG A 213 -18.10 -6.80 -30.79
CA ARG A 213 -16.97 -6.02 -30.27
C ARG A 213 -16.27 -6.90 -29.24
N ARG A 214 -15.39 -7.77 -29.76
CA ARG A 214 -14.41 -8.53 -28.98
C ARG A 214 -13.49 -7.49 -28.30
N SER A 215 -13.75 -7.21 -27.03
CA SER A 215 -12.84 -6.44 -26.17
C SER A 215 -11.80 -7.41 -25.66
N ASP A 216 -10.71 -7.57 -26.42
CA ASP A 216 -9.47 -8.14 -25.89
C ASP A 216 -8.90 -7.17 -24.84
N SER A 217 -9.36 -7.29 -23.59
CA SER A 217 -8.61 -6.78 -22.45
C SER A 217 -7.64 -7.88 -22.00
N SER A 218 -6.56 -8.03 -22.77
CA SER A 218 -5.38 -8.77 -22.37
C SER A 218 -4.69 -7.98 -21.26
N TRP A 219 -5.06 -8.26 -20.01
CA TRP A 219 -4.27 -7.84 -18.86
C TRP A 219 -3.06 -8.76 -18.77
N LYS A 220 -1.97 -8.38 -19.43
CA LYS A 220 -0.65 -8.97 -19.19
C LYS A 220 -0.17 -8.49 -17.82
N PHE A 221 -0.36 -9.31 -16.79
CA PHE A 221 0.43 -9.21 -15.57
C PHE A 221 1.87 -9.58 -15.93
N GLY A 222 2.76 -8.59 -15.87
CA GLY A 222 4.20 -8.79 -16.00
C GLY A 222 4.70 -9.66 -14.86
N SER A 223 4.91 -10.95 -15.14
CA SER A 223 5.76 -11.81 -14.32
C SER A 223 7.21 -11.43 -14.60
N GLY A 224 7.73 -10.55 -13.75
CA GLY A 224 9.14 -10.16 -13.74
C GLY A 224 9.64 -10.11 -12.32
N MET A 225 9.95 -11.26 -11.73
CA MET A 225 10.91 -11.35 -10.64
C MET A 225 11.49 -12.76 -10.56
N ARG A 226 12.68 -12.87 -11.16
CA ARG A 226 13.67 -13.91 -10.94
C ARG A 226 14.36 -13.56 -9.63
N ALA A 227 14.36 -14.47 -8.66
CA ALA A 227 15.22 -14.41 -7.49
C ALA A 227 16.02 -15.71 -7.47
N GLU A 228 17.32 -15.57 -7.74
CA GLU A 228 18.38 -16.44 -7.24
C GLU A 228 18.62 -16.14 -5.75
#